data_AF-A0A2R6LEK1-F1
#
_entry.id   AF-A0A2R6LEK1-F1
#
_cell.length_a   1.000
_cell.length_b   1.000
_cell.length_c   1.000
_cell.angle_alpha   90.00
_cell.angle_beta   90.00
_cell.angle_gamma   90.00
#
_symmetry.space_group_name_H-M   'P 1'
#
loop_
_entity.id
_entity.type
_entity.pdbx_description
1 polymer ?
#
loop_
_entity_poly.entity_id
_entity_poly.type
_entity_poly.pdbx_seq_one_letter_code
_entity_poly.pdbx_strand_id
1 'polypeptide(L)'
;MATVREFADRFGRRALADAAGLFTEAGRERVVASLPAAFVSGDPGPVEALEAYRWGLEDRYGEFVTVDGVELADGEATVGLEFTEGDAVATVGVDDDGVTDLSFSPGYTTPAYADGTAFEEREVTVDAGDVALGGVLTVPDGGGPFPGIVFVHGHGIHDPDGTAGAT
;
A
#
# COMPACT_ATOMS: atom_id res chain seq x y z
N MET A 1 1.41 12.71 17.82
CA MET A 1 0.11 13.12 17.23
C MET A 1 0.19 14.40 16.40
N ALA A 2 0.68 15.54 16.94
CA ALA A 2 0.75 16.81 16.19
C ALA A 2 1.56 16.69 14.89
N THR A 3 2.78 16.10 14.96
CA THR A 3 3.67 15.89 13.81
C THR A 3 3.03 15.08 12.69
N VAL A 4 2.28 14.02 13.02
CA VAL A 4 1.62 13.15 12.02
C VAL A 4 0.50 13.89 11.29
N ARG A 5 -0.36 14.60 12.03
CA ARG A 5 -1.45 15.36 11.40
C ARG A 5 -0.89 16.49 10.54
N GLU A 6 0.12 17.18 11.05
CA GLU A 6 0.82 18.25 10.33
C GLU A 6 1.49 17.74 9.05
N PHE A 7 2.13 16.56 9.11
CA PHE A 7 2.65 15.87 7.94
C PHE A 7 1.56 15.57 6.91
N ALA A 8 0.47 14.93 7.32
CA ALA A 8 -0.63 14.55 6.45
C ALA A 8 -1.30 15.77 5.79
N ASP A 9 -1.51 16.85 6.55
CA ASP A 9 -2.05 18.11 6.05
C ASP A 9 -1.14 18.75 5.00
N ARG A 10 0.19 18.74 5.21
CA ARG A 10 1.17 19.28 4.24
C ARG A 10 1.26 18.43 2.98
N PHE A 11 1.25 17.11 3.15
CA PHE A 11 1.24 16.15 2.05
C PHE A 11 0.00 16.36 1.17
N GLY A 12 -1.20 16.36 1.77
CA GLY A 12 -2.46 16.55 1.05
C GLY A 12 -2.57 17.92 0.36
N ARG A 13 -2.11 19.00 1.03
CA ARG A 13 -2.13 20.36 0.46
C ARG A 13 -0.96 20.70 -0.46
N ARG A 14 -0.19 19.71 -0.91
CA ARG A 14 0.94 19.88 -1.85
C ARG A 14 2.10 20.74 -1.31
N ALA A 15 2.20 20.94 0.00
CA ALA A 15 3.35 21.55 0.65
C ALA A 15 4.47 20.50 0.84
N LEU A 16 4.92 19.90 -0.27
CA LEU A 16 5.70 18.65 -0.23
C LEU A 16 7.12 18.83 0.27
N ALA A 17 7.73 20.00 0.07
CA ALA A 17 9.00 20.34 0.70
C ALA A 17 8.88 20.42 2.23
N ASP A 18 7.79 21.02 2.73
CA ASP A 18 7.54 21.11 4.17
C ASP A 18 7.18 19.74 4.76
N ALA A 19 6.46 18.90 4.02
CA ALA A 19 6.18 17.51 4.40
C ALA A 19 7.46 16.68 4.44
N ALA A 20 8.30 16.76 3.41
CA ALA A 20 9.61 16.10 3.35
C ALA A 20 10.54 16.54 4.50
N GLY A 21 10.41 17.81 4.93
CA GLY A 21 11.13 18.36 6.07
C GLY A 21 10.82 17.70 7.41
N LEU A 22 9.64 17.07 7.55
CA LEU A 22 9.22 16.37 8.76
C LEU A 22 9.75 14.93 8.87
N PHE A 23 10.30 14.37 7.79
CA PHE A 23 10.95 13.06 7.86
C PHE A 23 12.29 13.15 8.58
N THR A 24 12.54 12.13 9.40
CA THR A 24 13.89 11.73 9.84
C THR A 24 14.79 11.42 8.64
N GLU A 25 16.11 11.41 8.83
CA GLU A 25 17.04 11.03 7.76
C GLU A 25 16.73 9.63 7.21
N ALA A 26 16.56 8.64 8.10
CA ALA A 26 16.17 7.28 7.72
C ALA A 26 14.81 7.25 7.00
N GLY A 27 13.84 8.06 7.42
CA GLY A 27 12.53 8.13 6.78
C GLY A 27 12.59 8.70 5.36
N ARG A 28 13.48 9.66 5.10
CA ARG A 28 13.73 10.18 3.74
C ARG A 28 14.30 9.11 2.83
N GLU A 29 15.25 8.32 3.33
CA GLU A 29 15.82 7.21 2.56
C GLU A 29 14.77 6.14 2.26
N ARG A 30 13.92 5.78 3.25
CA ARG A 30 12.86 4.77 3.07
C ARG A 30 11.80 5.20 2.06
N VAL A 31 11.29 6.43 2.15
CA VAL A 31 10.26 6.90 1.21
C VAL A 31 10.77 7.01 -0.22
N VAL A 32 12.07 7.27 -0.41
CA VAL A 32 12.72 7.22 -1.73
C VAL A 32 12.87 5.77 -2.20
N ALA A 33 13.32 4.86 -1.31
CA ALA A 33 13.52 3.45 -1.62
C ALA A 33 12.21 2.68 -1.90
N SER A 34 11.07 3.19 -1.44
CA SER A 34 9.76 2.60 -1.71
C SER A 34 9.25 2.84 -3.13
N LEU A 35 9.84 3.78 -3.88
CA LEU A 35 9.50 4.00 -5.28
C LEU A 35 9.96 2.81 -6.14
N PRO A 36 9.11 2.25 -7.00
CA PRO A 36 9.55 1.17 -7.87
C PRO A 36 10.55 1.70 -8.89
N ALA A 37 11.72 1.06 -8.98
CA ALA A 37 12.85 1.49 -9.82
C ALA A 37 12.49 1.73 -11.30
N ALA A 38 11.43 1.09 -11.80
CA ALA A 38 10.93 1.28 -13.17
C ALA A 38 10.29 2.65 -13.42
N PHE A 39 9.82 3.33 -12.37
CA PHE A 39 9.16 4.65 -12.47
C PHE A 39 10.10 5.81 -12.12
N VAL A 40 11.34 5.50 -11.73
CA VAL A 40 12.32 6.48 -11.28
C VAL A 40 13.34 6.74 -12.38
N SER A 41 13.38 7.97 -12.89
CA SER A 41 14.47 8.44 -13.74
C SER A 41 15.42 9.31 -12.89
N GLY A 42 16.68 8.89 -12.75
CA GLY A 42 17.67 9.59 -11.94
C GLY A 42 17.69 9.14 -10.49
N ASP A 43 17.97 10.07 -9.57
CA ASP A 43 18.05 9.85 -8.13
C ASP A 43 17.05 10.80 -7.43
N PRO A 44 15.79 10.36 -7.24
CA PRO A 44 14.72 11.22 -6.76
C PRO A 44 14.91 11.53 -5.29
N GLY A 45 14.69 12.78 -4.91
CA GLY A 45 14.63 13.17 -3.51
C GLY A 45 13.31 12.76 -2.86
N PRO A 46 13.19 12.98 -1.54
CA PRO A 46 11.96 12.69 -0.80
C PRO A 46 10.77 13.54 -1.28
N VAL A 47 11.00 14.72 -1.86
CA VAL A 47 9.91 15.55 -2.41
C VAL A 47 9.32 14.88 -3.64
N GLU A 48 10.16 14.43 -4.56
CA GLU A 48 9.77 13.70 -5.76
C GLU A 48 9.06 12.38 -5.41
N ALA A 49 9.48 11.70 -4.35
CA ALA A 49 8.79 10.52 -3.86
C ALA A 49 7.37 10.83 -3.36
N LEU A 50 7.21 11.89 -2.56
CA LEU A 50 5.88 12.33 -2.12
C LEU A 50 5.01 12.80 -3.30
N GLU A 51 5.59 13.44 -4.31
CA GLU A 51 4.89 13.80 -5.55
C GLU A 51 4.34 12.57 -6.27
N ALA A 52 5.15 11.52 -6.40
CA ALA A 52 4.75 10.27 -7.03
C ALA A 52 3.58 9.60 -6.29
N TYR A 53 3.65 9.53 -4.96
CA TYR A 53 2.54 9.03 -4.14
C TYR A 53 1.27 9.87 -4.32
N ARG A 54 1.38 11.20 -4.27
CA ARG A 54 0.22 12.08 -4.40
C ARG A 54 -0.43 11.91 -5.76
N TRP A 55 0.36 11.82 -6.83
CA TRP A 55 -0.16 11.60 -8.17
C TRP A 55 -0.92 10.27 -8.28
N GLY A 56 -0.39 9.18 -7.71
CA GLY A 56 -1.09 7.89 -7.69
C GLY A 56 -2.38 7.89 -6.86
N LEU A 57 -2.43 8.65 -5.77
CA LEU A 57 -3.65 8.82 -4.97
C LEU A 57 -4.69 9.67 -5.69
N GLU A 58 -4.28 10.77 -6.32
CA GLU A 58 -5.21 11.64 -7.04
C GLU A 58 -5.76 11.00 -8.31
N ASP A 59 -4.96 10.21 -9.03
CA ASP A 59 -5.43 9.44 -10.19
C ASP A 59 -6.51 8.42 -9.80
N ARG A 60 -6.47 7.90 -8.57
CA ARG A 60 -7.39 6.88 -8.07
C ARG A 60 -8.61 7.45 -7.33
N TYR A 61 -8.41 8.45 -6.49
CA TYR A 61 -9.41 8.93 -5.53
C TYR A 61 -9.82 10.39 -5.77
N GLY A 62 -9.25 11.07 -6.78
CA GLY A 62 -9.60 12.44 -7.13
C GLY A 62 -8.83 13.50 -6.32
N GLU A 63 -9.38 14.71 -6.17
CA GLU A 63 -8.69 15.80 -5.46
C GLU A 63 -8.73 15.60 -3.94
N PHE A 64 -7.63 15.88 -3.25
CA PHE A 64 -7.56 15.83 -1.79
C PHE A 64 -8.49 16.86 -1.15
N VAL A 65 -9.29 16.44 -0.17
CA VAL A 65 -10.23 17.29 0.57
C VAL A 65 -9.69 17.62 1.96
N THR A 66 -9.46 16.60 2.80
CA THR A 66 -9.06 16.81 4.21
C THR A 66 -8.44 15.56 4.84
N VAL A 67 -7.78 15.76 5.99
CA VAL A 67 -7.41 14.69 6.92
C VAL A 67 -8.59 14.42 7.86
N ASP A 68 -9.23 13.26 7.71
CA ASP A 68 -10.44 12.87 8.45
C ASP A 68 -10.10 12.39 9.87
N GLY A 69 -9.07 11.55 10.02
CA GLY A 69 -8.68 10.98 11.31
C GLY A 69 -7.18 10.71 11.44
N VAL A 70 -6.68 10.72 12.68
CA VAL A 70 -5.32 10.27 13.02
C VAL A 70 -5.40 9.43 14.29
N GLU A 71 -5.06 8.16 14.20
CA GLU A 71 -5.03 7.21 15.31
C GLU A 71 -3.59 6.75 15.50
N LEU A 72 -3.00 6.99 16.68
CA LEU A 72 -1.60 6.65 16.99
C LEU A 72 -1.55 5.49 17.97
N ALA A 73 -0.83 4.43 17.62
CA ALA A 73 -0.56 3.28 18.47
C ALA A 73 0.90 2.83 18.29
N ASP A 74 1.64 2.67 19.40
CA ASP A 74 2.97 2.06 19.42
C ASP A 74 4.01 2.63 18.42
N GLY A 75 4.01 3.95 18.19
CA GLY A 75 4.95 4.61 17.27
C GLY A 75 4.53 4.56 15.79
N GLU A 76 3.34 4.06 15.51
CA GLU A 76 2.73 4.03 14.18
C GLU A 76 1.37 4.73 14.22
N ALA A 77 1.07 5.51 13.19
CA ALA A 77 -0.20 6.20 13.08
C ALA A 77 -0.96 5.81 11.80
N THR A 78 -2.23 5.47 11.97
CA THR A 78 -3.19 5.33 10.87
C THR A 78 -3.84 6.68 10.60
N VAL A 79 -3.80 7.14 9.35
CA VAL A 79 -4.30 8.45 8.93
C VAL A 79 -5.32 8.29 7.81
N GLY A 80 -6.55 8.75 8.06
CA GLY A 80 -7.61 8.82 7.04
C GLY A 80 -7.46 10.10 6.20
N LEU A 81 -7.40 9.94 4.88
CA LEU A 81 -7.32 11.00 3.90
C LEU A 81 -8.56 10.96 3.01
N GLU A 82 -9.36 12.02 3.06
CA GLU A 82 -10.56 12.18 2.23
C GLU A 82 -10.18 12.80 0.87
N PHE A 83 -10.71 12.21 -0.20
CA PHE A 83 -10.62 12.74 -1.56
C PHE A 83 -12.00 12.80 -2.23
N THR A 84 -12.12 13.49 -3.36
CA THR A 84 -13.42 13.73 -4.02
C THR A 84 -14.13 12.47 -4.53
N GLU A 85 -13.41 11.38 -4.79
CA GLU A 85 -13.92 10.13 -5.39
C GLU A 85 -13.70 8.91 -4.48
N GLY A 86 -13.21 9.11 -3.26
CA GLY A 86 -13.03 8.05 -2.27
C GLY A 86 -12.03 8.45 -1.18
N ASP A 87 -11.73 7.52 -0.29
CA ASP A 87 -10.82 7.73 0.83
C ASP A 87 -9.58 6.85 0.69
N ALA A 88 -8.44 7.35 1.17
CA ALA A 88 -7.22 6.58 1.33
C ALA A 88 -6.82 6.51 2.80
N VAL A 89 -6.20 5.40 3.18
CA VAL A 89 -5.59 5.24 4.51
C VAL A 89 -4.09 5.21 4.34
N ALA A 90 -3.41 6.11 5.05
CA ALA A 90 -1.96 6.12 5.16
C ALA A 90 -1.54 5.52 6.50
N THR A 91 -0.48 4.73 6.49
CA THR A 91 0.24 4.31 7.69
C THR A 91 1.53 5.13 7.78
N VAL A 92 1.73 5.80 8.92
CA VAL A 92 2.82 6.74 9.15
C VAL A 92 3.62 6.30 10.38
N GLY A 93 4.84 5.84 10.18
CA GLY A 93 5.78 5.60 11.27
C GLY A 93 6.27 6.93 11.87
N VAL A 94 6.34 7.03 13.20
CA VAL A 94 6.78 8.26 13.89
C VAL A 94 7.56 7.93 15.15
N ASP A 95 8.63 8.68 15.39
CA ASP A 95 9.40 8.66 16.63
C ASP A 95 9.61 10.08 17.20
N ASP A 96 10.52 10.22 18.16
CA ASP A 96 10.85 11.51 18.77
C ASP A 96 11.50 12.50 17.79
N ASP A 97 12.12 12.01 16.71
CA ASP A 97 12.86 12.80 15.73
C ASP A 97 12.00 13.18 14.51
N GLY A 98 10.91 12.45 14.23
CA GLY A 98 9.92 12.83 13.22
C GLY A 98 9.25 11.65 12.53
N VAL A 99 8.89 11.84 11.27
CA VAL A 99 8.30 10.78 10.44
C VAL A 99 9.40 9.81 10.02
N THR A 100 9.19 8.52 10.28
CA THR A 100 10.16 7.46 10.00
C THR A 100 9.75 6.59 8.83
N ASP A 101 8.46 6.52 8.51
CA ASP A 101 7.96 5.71 7.42
C ASP A 101 6.63 6.27 6.88
N LEU A 102 6.34 5.96 5.61
CA LEU A 102 5.07 6.29 4.97
C LEU A 102 4.70 5.16 4.02
N SER A 103 3.51 4.60 4.20
CA SER A 103 2.92 3.65 3.27
C SER A 103 1.42 3.90 3.08
N PHE A 104 0.92 3.47 1.94
CA PHE A 104 -0.50 3.50 1.62
C PHE A 104 -0.92 2.06 1.33
N SER A 105 -1.69 1.47 2.23
CA SER A 105 -2.34 0.21 1.90
C SER A 105 -3.61 0.55 1.13
N PRO A 106 -3.82 0.04 -0.10
CA PRO A 106 -5.15 0.10 -0.67
C PRO A 106 -6.05 -0.68 0.28
N GLY A 107 -6.91 0.02 1.03
CA GLY A 107 -7.89 -0.62 1.90
C GLY A 107 -8.74 -1.55 1.04
N TYR A 108 -8.43 -2.85 1.07
CA TYR A 108 -9.23 -3.83 0.36
C TYR A 108 -10.47 -4.10 1.20
N THR A 109 -11.59 -3.56 0.78
CA THR A 109 -12.89 -3.99 1.28
C THR A 109 -13.38 -5.12 0.39
N THR A 110 -13.57 -6.30 0.97
CA THR A 110 -14.18 -7.43 0.29
C THR A 110 -15.49 -7.00 -0.36
N PRO A 111 -15.65 -7.12 -1.69
CA PRO A 111 -16.87 -6.71 -2.36
C PRO A 111 -18.08 -7.47 -1.84
N ALA A 112 -19.25 -6.83 -1.81
CA ALA A 112 -20.49 -7.44 -1.28
C ALA A 112 -20.92 -8.74 -1.99
N TYR A 113 -20.41 -8.98 -3.21
CA TYR A 113 -20.68 -10.22 -3.95
C TYR A 113 -19.73 -11.38 -3.57
N ALA A 114 -18.64 -11.12 -2.85
CA ALA A 114 -17.66 -12.13 -2.50
C ALA A 114 -18.14 -12.89 -1.26
N ASP A 115 -18.38 -14.19 -1.43
CA ASP A 115 -18.74 -15.13 -0.37
C ASP A 115 -17.54 -16.04 -0.09
N GLY A 116 -16.81 -15.74 0.98
CA GLY A 116 -15.65 -16.54 1.42
C GLY A 116 -16.02 -17.93 1.94
N THR A 117 -17.31 -18.26 2.05
CA THR A 117 -17.78 -19.59 2.47
C THR A 117 -18.19 -20.49 1.31
N ALA A 118 -18.03 -20.02 0.06
CA ALA A 118 -18.39 -20.75 -1.15
C ALA A 118 -17.23 -21.57 -1.75
N PHE A 119 -16.06 -21.55 -1.10
CA PHE A 119 -14.85 -22.23 -1.57
C PHE A 119 -13.93 -22.60 -0.41
N GLU A 120 -13.04 -23.55 -0.66
CA GLU A 120 -11.93 -23.89 0.23
C GLU A 120 -10.59 -23.55 -0.42
N GLU A 121 -9.64 -23.10 0.40
CA GLU A 121 -8.27 -22.83 -0.01
C GLU A 121 -7.30 -23.80 0.63
N ARG A 122 -6.28 -24.20 -0.12
CA ARG A 122 -5.19 -25.02 0.39
C ARG A 122 -3.87 -24.67 -0.26
N GLU A 123 -2.81 -24.73 0.53
CA GLU A 123 -1.45 -24.64 0.02
C GLU A 123 -1.17 -25.82 -0.90
N VAL A 124 -0.55 -25.54 -2.04
CA VAL A 124 -0.11 -26.53 -3.01
C VAL A 124 1.33 -26.25 -3.44
N THR A 125 1.98 -27.28 -3.94
CA THR A 125 3.28 -27.17 -4.60
C THR A 125 3.12 -27.67 -6.02
N VAL A 126 3.44 -26.83 -7.00
CA VAL A 126 3.47 -27.18 -8.41
C VAL A 126 4.90 -27.54 -8.77
N ASP A 127 5.12 -28.81 -9.07
CA ASP A 127 6.40 -29.31 -9.59
C ASP A 127 6.48 -29.03 -11.10
N ALA A 128 7.43 -28.18 -11.49
CA ALA A 128 7.72 -27.82 -12.88
C ALA A 128 9.03 -28.45 -13.39
N GLY A 129 9.50 -29.53 -12.74
CA GLY A 129 10.72 -30.26 -13.07
C GLY A 129 11.94 -29.65 -12.40
N ASP A 130 12.48 -28.58 -12.97
CA ASP A 130 13.71 -27.94 -12.45
C ASP A 130 13.45 -27.01 -11.25
N VAL A 131 12.17 -26.71 -10.99
CA VAL A 131 11.71 -25.84 -9.90
C VAL A 131 10.39 -26.35 -9.34
N ALA A 132 10.21 -26.18 -8.03
CA ALA A 132 8.93 -26.37 -7.34
C ALA A 132 8.41 -25.00 -6.91
N LEU A 133 7.17 -24.68 -7.30
CA LEU A 133 6.53 -23.40 -6.99
C LEU A 133 5.45 -23.61 -5.94
N GLY A 134 5.54 -22.87 -4.83
CA GLY A 134 4.43 -22.77 -3.88
C GLY A 134 3.27 -21.99 -4.48
N GLY A 135 2.05 -22.31 -4.08
CA GLY A 135 0.86 -21.57 -4.47
C GLY A 135 -0.33 -21.91 -3.60
N VAL A 136 -1.44 -21.21 -3.84
CA VAL A 136 -2.73 -21.47 -3.19
C VAL A 136 -3.69 -22.00 -4.24
N LEU A 137 -4.38 -23.10 -3.92
CA LEU A 137 -5.45 -23.65 -4.74
C LEU A 137 -6.79 -23.36 -4.08
N THR A 138 -7.58 -22.49 -4.70
CA THR A 138 -8.96 -22.17 -4.33
C THR A 138 -9.93 -23.05 -5.12
N VAL A 139 -10.80 -23.80 -4.42
CA VAL A 139 -11.74 -24.75 -5.02
C VAL A 139 -13.16 -24.42 -4.60
N PRO A 140 -14.08 -24.11 -5.54
CA PRO A 140 -15.49 -23.90 -5.21
C PRO A 140 -16.13 -25.15 -4.61
N ASP A 141 -17.03 -24.95 -3.65
CA ASP A 141 -17.84 -26.03 -3.10
C ASP A 141 -18.83 -26.58 -4.14
N GLY A 142 -19.01 -27.91 -4.14
CA GLY A 142 -20.02 -28.60 -4.95
C GLY A 142 -19.49 -29.70 -5.87
N GLY A 143 -20.39 -30.26 -6.68
CA GLY A 143 -20.13 -31.49 -7.46
C GLY A 143 -19.29 -31.34 -8.72
N GLY A 144 -18.97 -30.10 -9.14
CA GLY A 144 -18.20 -29.83 -10.37
C GLY A 144 -18.84 -30.40 -11.66
N PRO A 145 -18.11 -30.37 -12.79
CA PRO A 145 -16.78 -29.78 -12.98
C PRO A 145 -16.83 -28.24 -13.02
N PHE A 146 -15.75 -27.60 -12.58
CA PHE A 146 -15.58 -26.14 -12.65
C PHE A 146 -14.48 -25.78 -13.65
N PRO A 147 -14.58 -24.62 -14.34
CA PRO A 147 -13.47 -24.10 -15.12
C PRO A 147 -12.28 -23.76 -14.20
N GLY A 148 -11.07 -24.11 -14.62
CA GLY A 148 -9.83 -23.78 -13.92
C GLY A 148 -9.20 -22.50 -14.47
N ILE A 149 -8.68 -21.65 -13.58
CA ILE A 149 -7.89 -20.46 -13.90
C ILE A 149 -6.57 -20.57 -13.15
N VAL A 150 -5.47 -20.17 -13.78
CA VAL A 150 -4.16 -20.09 -13.15
C VAL A 150 -3.71 -18.63 -13.16
N PHE A 151 -3.51 -18.07 -11.97
CA PHE A 151 -2.89 -16.77 -11.79
C PHE A 151 -1.39 -16.95 -11.53
N VAL A 152 -0.57 -16.20 -12.26
CA VAL A 152 0.88 -16.17 -12.08
C VAL A 152 1.22 -14.76 -11.65
N HIS A 153 1.64 -14.61 -10.40
CA HIS A 153 2.05 -13.30 -9.89
C HIS A 153 3.34 -12.82 -10.59
N GLY A 154 3.50 -11.50 -10.67
CA GLY A 154 4.72 -10.89 -11.18
C GLY A 154 5.92 -11.13 -10.26
N HIS A 155 7.12 -10.73 -10.72
CA HIS A 155 8.30 -10.64 -9.86
C HIS A 155 8.20 -9.37 -8.99
N GLY A 156 8.54 -9.45 -7.71
CA GLY A 156 8.63 -8.27 -6.84
C GLY A 156 8.01 -8.49 -5.46
N ILE A 157 7.57 -7.38 -4.87
CA ILE A 157 7.10 -7.27 -3.47
C ILE A 157 5.65 -7.76 -3.26
N HIS A 158 5.09 -8.50 -4.22
CA HIS A 158 3.69 -8.90 -4.20
C HIS A 158 3.52 -10.31 -3.63
N ASP A 159 2.55 -10.48 -2.73
CA ASP A 159 2.11 -11.80 -2.24
C ASP A 159 1.15 -12.48 -3.25
N PRO A 160 0.69 -13.73 -3.00
CA PRO A 160 -0.24 -14.43 -3.88
C PRO A 160 -1.58 -13.72 -4.13
N ASP A 161 -2.00 -12.84 -3.21
CA ASP A 161 -3.20 -12.01 -3.32
C ASP A 161 -2.94 -10.70 -4.09
N GLY A 162 -1.70 -10.47 -4.50
CA GLY A 162 -1.27 -9.27 -5.22
C GLY A 162 -1.02 -8.06 -4.31
N THR A 163 -1.07 -8.23 -2.99
CA THR A 163 -0.77 -7.15 -2.04
C THR A 163 0.71 -6.83 -2.10
N ALA A 164 1.05 -5.54 -2.14
CA ALA A 164 2.43 -5.09 -2.16
C ALA A 164 2.92 -4.77 -0.74
N GLY A 165 4.08 -5.31 -0.34
CA GLY A 165 4.77 -4.87 0.89
C GLY A 165 4.30 -5.49 2.20
N ALA A 166 3.40 -6.48 2.16
CA ALA A 166 3.12 -7.33 3.32
C ALA A 166 4.19 -8.43 3.40
N THR A 167 5.17 -8.25 4.29
CA THR A 167 6.04 -9.35 4.75
C THR A 167 5.44 -10.03 5.96
#